data_AF-A0A453G908-F1
#
_entry.id   AF-A0A453G908-F1
#
_cell.length_a   1.000
_cell.length_b   1.000
_cell.length_c   1.000
_cell.angle_alpha   90.00
_cell.angle_beta   90.00
_cell.angle_gamma   90.00
#
_symmetry.space_group_name_H-M   'P 1'
#
loop_
_entity.id
_entity.type
_entity.pdbx_description
1 polymer ?
#
loop_
_entity_poly.entity_id
_entity_poly.type
_entity_poly.pdbx_seq_one_letter_code
_entity_poly.pdbx_strand_id
1 'polypeptide(L)'
;RELDLLYRHHACSNLLSCVATLESLSSLVQSLPRMIVMDEIGRQVELSLEAASLAQRNATLGIGDSSAVSATRARALAEDAFFHPSIMSISYASVEHYFAIYMPFFAPVCLHVLLAAIKELKRYKVERAKYSAFLLASQSRATTSS
;
A
#
# COMPACT_ATOMS: atom_id res chain seq x y z
N ARG A 1 -41.51 -17.66 3.20
CA ARG A 1 -41.12 -16.92 1.97
C ARG A 1 -40.05 -15.88 2.25
N GLU A 2 -40.17 -15.08 3.31
CA GLU A 2 -39.18 -14.05 3.68
C GLU A 2 -37.81 -14.60 4.07
N LEU A 3 -37.77 -15.72 4.80
CA LEU A 3 -36.51 -16.34 5.26
C LEU A 3 -35.61 -16.80 4.10
N ASP A 4 -36.21 -17.37 3.05
CA ASP A 4 -35.49 -17.84 1.86
C ASP A 4 -34.90 -16.67 1.04
N LEU A 5 -35.58 -15.53 1.02
CA LEU A 5 -35.05 -14.29 0.42
C LEU A 5 -33.86 -13.75 1.22
N LEU A 6 -33.93 -13.81 2.55
CA LEU A 6 -32.83 -13.38 3.42
C LEU A 6 -31.59 -14.26 3.22
N TYR A 7 -31.74 -15.59 3.18
CA TYR A 7 -30.64 -16.50 2.92
C TYR A 7 -30.00 -16.30 1.55
N ARG A 8 -30.81 -16.11 0.50
CA ARG A 8 -30.29 -15.80 -0.84
C ARG A 8 -29.55 -14.48 -0.88
N HIS A 9 -30.08 -13.45 -0.23
CA HIS A 9 -29.45 -12.14 -0.17
C HIS A 9 -28.10 -12.21 0.57
N HIS A 10 -28.08 -12.89 1.72
CA HIS A 10 -26.87 -13.08 2.52
C HIS A 10 -25.82 -13.92 1.78
N ALA A 11 -26.22 -15.01 1.14
CA ALA A 11 -25.33 -15.84 0.32
C ALA A 11 -24.73 -15.04 -0.85
N CYS A 12 -25.55 -14.28 -1.57
CA CYS A 12 -25.10 -13.44 -2.68
C CYS A 12 -24.13 -12.35 -2.21
N SER A 13 -24.47 -11.65 -1.12
CA SER A 13 -23.61 -10.62 -0.55
C SER A 13 -22.27 -11.19 -0.10
N ASN A 14 -22.25 -12.34 0.58
CA ASN A 14 -21.01 -12.97 1.01
C ASN A 14 -20.16 -13.48 -0.15
N LEU A 15 -20.78 -14.01 -1.21
CA LEU A 15 -20.06 -14.39 -2.43
C LEU A 15 -19.46 -13.18 -3.13
N LEU A 16 -20.18 -12.07 -3.21
CA LEU A 16 -19.67 -10.83 -3.80
C LEU A 16 -18.48 -10.29 -3.00
N SER A 17 -18.59 -10.26 -1.67
CA SER A 17 -17.47 -9.86 -0.79
C SER A 17 -16.27 -10.78 -0.95
N CYS A 18 -16.49 -12.10 -1.06
CA CYS A 18 -15.45 -13.09 -1.30
C CYS A 18 -14.72 -12.86 -2.63
N VAL A 19 -15.46 -12.56 -3.71
CA VAL A 19 -14.84 -12.25 -5.01
C VAL A 19 -14.02 -10.97 -4.92
N ALA A 20 -14.55 -9.92 -4.29
CA ALA A 20 -13.85 -8.65 -4.12
C ALA A 20 -12.56 -8.79 -3.29
N THR A 21 -12.55 -9.61 -2.23
CA THR A 21 -11.34 -9.88 -1.45
C THR A 21 -10.31 -10.69 -2.23
N LEU A 22 -10.72 -11.72 -2.98
CA LEU A 22 -9.81 -12.48 -3.85
C LEU A 22 -9.22 -11.62 -4.99
N GLU A 23 -10.02 -10.71 -5.56
CA GLU A 23 -9.55 -9.75 -6.55
C GLU A 23 -8.51 -8.79 -5.97
N SER A 24 -8.79 -8.25 -4.78
CA SER A 24 -7.86 -7.39 -4.05
C SER A 24 -6.55 -8.12 -3.72
N LEU A 25 -6.65 -9.40 -3.31
CA LEU A 25 -5.52 -10.27 -3.08
C LEU A 25 -4.68 -10.47 -4.35
N SER A 26 -5.33 -10.75 -5.49
CA SER A 26 -4.64 -10.90 -6.79
C SER A 26 -3.88 -9.63 -7.18
N SER A 27 -4.52 -8.46 -7.04
CA SER A 27 -3.89 -7.17 -7.32
C SER A 27 -2.68 -6.91 -6.41
N LEU A 28 -2.79 -7.28 -5.14
CA LEU A 28 -1.70 -7.18 -4.16
C LEU A 28 -0.53 -8.11 -4.51
N VAL A 29 -0.80 -9.37 -4.82
CA VAL A 29 0.23 -10.34 -5.24
C VAL A 29 0.97 -9.85 -6.49
N GLN A 30 0.26 -9.28 -7.48
CA GLN A 30 0.86 -8.74 -8.71
C GLN A 30 1.74 -7.51 -8.45
N SER A 31 1.36 -6.64 -7.50
CA SER A 31 2.11 -5.42 -7.18
C SER A 31 3.34 -5.68 -6.28
N LEU A 32 3.45 -6.87 -5.68
CA LEU A 32 4.58 -7.26 -4.81
C LEU A 32 5.37 -8.46 -5.38
N PRO A 33 6.18 -8.25 -6.44
CA PRO A 33 6.95 -9.32 -7.10
C PRO A 33 8.06 -9.94 -6.24
N ARG A 34 8.30 -9.45 -5.02
CA ARG A 34 9.24 -10.01 -4.03
C ARG A 34 8.54 -10.78 -2.89
N MET A 35 7.23 -11.01 -3.00
CA MET A 35 6.52 -11.83 -2.03
C MET A 35 6.80 -13.32 -2.31
N ILE A 36 7.31 -14.03 -1.30
CA ILE A 36 7.28 -15.50 -1.31
C ILE A 36 5.80 -15.87 -1.17
N VAL A 37 5.14 -16.19 -2.29
CA VAL A 37 3.76 -16.69 -2.26
C VAL A 37 3.82 -18.04 -1.56
N MET A 38 3.39 -18.05 -0.29
CA MET A 38 3.37 -19.26 0.51
C MET A 38 2.23 -20.17 0.03
N ASP A 39 2.53 -21.45 -0.12
CA ASP A 39 1.58 -22.48 -0.58
C ASP A 39 0.27 -22.48 0.23
N GLU A 40 0.34 -22.07 1.50
CA GLU A 40 -0.82 -21.92 2.38
C GLU A 40 -1.84 -20.89 1.87
N ILE A 41 -1.39 -19.75 1.33
CA ILE A 41 -2.30 -18.73 0.76
C ILE A 41 -2.99 -19.29 -0.48
N GLY A 42 -2.25 -20.00 -1.33
CA GLY A 42 -2.81 -20.67 -2.52
C GLY A 42 -3.88 -21.70 -2.15
N ARG A 43 -3.60 -22.51 -1.13
CA ARG A 43 -4.53 -23.52 -0.60
C ARG A 43 -5.80 -22.89 -0.02
N GLN A 44 -5.67 -21.78 0.71
CA GLN A 44 -6.82 -21.06 1.28
C GLN A 44 -7.69 -20.43 0.19
N VAL A 45 -7.09 -19.89 -0.88
CA VAL A 45 -7.80 -19.38 -2.06
C VAL A 45 -8.55 -20.51 -2.77
N GLU A 46 -7.92 -21.66 -2.98
CA GLU A 46 -8.56 -22.83 -3.61
C GLU A 46 -9.77 -23.31 -2.80
N LEU A 47 -9.61 -23.47 -1.49
CA LEU A 47 -10.70 -23.84 -0.58
C LEU A 47 -11.83 -22.79 -0.55
N SER A 48 -11.49 -21.50 -0.65
CA SER A 48 -12.47 -20.42 -0.75
C SER A 48 -13.29 -20.55 -2.04
N LEU A 49 -12.63 -20.81 -3.17
CA LEU A 49 -13.27 -21.00 -4.48
C LEU A 49 -14.18 -22.24 -4.50
N GLU A 50 -13.73 -23.34 -3.90
CA GLU A 50 -14.53 -24.56 -3.75
C GLU A 50 -15.79 -24.29 -2.93
N ALA A 51 -15.66 -23.62 -1.78
CA ALA A 51 -16.79 -23.26 -0.92
C ALA A 51 -17.77 -22.30 -1.62
N ALA A 52 -17.26 -21.36 -2.42
CA ALA A 52 -18.08 -20.46 -3.23
C ALA A 52 -18.87 -21.23 -4.31
N SER A 53 -18.21 -22.19 -4.98
CA SER A 53 -18.87 -23.06 -5.96
C SER A 53 -19.97 -23.92 -5.31
N LEU A 54 -19.73 -24.39 -4.09
CA LEU A 54 -20.69 -25.19 -3.33
C LEU A 54 -21.88 -24.35 -2.87
N ALA A 55 -21.65 -23.09 -2.48
CA ALA A 55 -22.71 -22.14 -2.17
C ALA A 55 -23.61 -21.87 -3.37
N GLN A 56 -23.03 -21.70 -4.57
CA GLN A 56 -23.77 -21.52 -5.81
C GLN A 56 -24.60 -22.76 -6.15
N ARG A 57 -24.02 -23.97 -6.07
CA ARG A 57 -24.77 -25.23 -6.27
C ARG A 57 -25.93 -25.37 -5.29
N ASN A 58 -25.71 -25.11 -4.01
CA ASN A 58 -26.77 -25.17 -3.00
C ASN A 58 -27.88 -24.13 -3.26
N ALA A 59 -27.53 -22.94 -3.78
CA ALA A 59 -28.52 -21.94 -4.19
C ALA A 59 -29.38 -22.40 -5.38
N THR A 60 -28.78 -23.10 -6.35
CA THR A 60 -29.50 -23.68 -7.51
C THR A 60 -30.41 -24.83 -7.12
N LEU A 61 -30.03 -25.61 -6.10
CA LEU A 61 -30.84 -26.71 -5.55
C LEU A 61 -31.97 -26.22 -4.62
N GLY A 62 -32.07 -24.90 -4.37
CA GLY A 62 -33.08 -24.32 -3.49
C GLY A 62 -32.79 -24.50 -2.00
N ILE A 63 -31.56 -24.88 -1.63
CA ILE A 63 -31.14 -25.10 -0.24
C ILE A 63 -30.48 -23.81 0.27
N GLY A 64 -31.31 -22.81 0.60
CA GLY A 64 -30.87 -21.46 0.98
C GLY A 64 -29.96 -21.42 2.21
N ASP A 65 -30.27 -22.21 3.24
CA ASP A 65 -29.49 -22.25 4.49
C ASP A 65 -28.07 -22.80 4.26
N SER A 66 -27.95 -23.96 3.60
CA SER A 66 -26.65 -24.55 3.25
C SER A 66 -25.86 -23.69 2.26
N SER A 67 -26.54 -22.92 1.39
CA SER A 67 -25.91 -21.94 0.51
C SER A 67 -25.31 -20.78 1.32
N ALA A 68 -26.05 -20.23 2.28
CA ALA A 68 -25.59 -19.13 3.13
C ALA A 68 -24.40 -19.54 4.03
N VAL A 69 -24.42 -20.75 4.60
CA VAL A 69 -23.29 -21.29 5.38
C VAL A 69 -22.04 -21.42 4.50
N SER A 70 -22.20 -21.95 3.29
CA SER A 70 -21.07 -22.18 2.37
C SER A 70 -20.50 -20.87 1.84
N ALA A 71 -21.36 -19.88 1.56
CA ALA A 71 -20.94 -18.53 1.17
C ALA A 71 -20.19 -17.82 2.30
N THR A 72 -20.63 -17.98 3.54
CA THR A 72 -19.95 -17.44 4.73
C THR A 72 -18.57 -18.08 4.90
N ARG A 73 -18.46 -19.39 4.71
CA ARG A 73 -17.18 -20.11 4.75
C ARG A 73 -16.23 -19.66 3.64
N ALA A 74 -16.72 -19.46 2.42
CA ALA A 74 -15.93 -18.94 1.31
C ALA A 74 -15.34 -17.57 1.65
N ARG A 75 -16.16 -16.67 2.18
CA ARG A 75 -15.74 -15.33 2.62
C ARG A 75 -14.67 -15.39 3.69
N ALA A 76 -14.87 -16.21 4.73
CA ALA A 76 -13.91 -16.36 5.83
C ALA A 76 -12.55 -16.88 5.34
N LEU A 77 -12.52 -17.85 4.42
CA LEU A 77 -11.28 -18.37 3.84
C LEU A 77 -10.56 -17.34 2.95
N ALA A 78 -11.31 -16.53 2.20
CA ALA A 78 -10.74 -15.43 1.41
C ALA A 78 -10.17 -14.32 2.30
N GLU A 79 -10.88 -13.99 3.40
CA GLU A 79 -10.40 -13.04 4.40
C GLU A 79 -9.14 -13.57 5.10
N ASP A 80 -9.09 -14.85 5.50
CA ASP A 80 -7.91 -15.46 6.13
C ASP A 80 -6.68 -15.42 5.22
N ALA A 81 -6.88 -15.71 3.92
CA ALA A 81 -5.82 -15.60 2.92
C ALA A 81 -5.32 -14.17 2.75
N PHE A 82 -6.23 -13.19 2.70
CA PHE A 82 -5.89 -11.77 2.54
C PHE A 82 -5.18 -11.18 3.78
N PHE A 83 -5.63 -11.55 4.98
CA PHE A 83 -5.08 -11.08 6.25
C PHE A 83 -3.95 -11.98 6.79
N HIS A 84 -3.43 -12.91 5.98
CA HIS A 84 -2.33 -13.77 6.39
C HIS A 84 -1.12 -12.92 6.84
N PRO A 85 -0.46 -13.25 7.96
CA PRO A 85 0.63 -12.45 8.54
C PRO A 85 1.73 -12.09 7.54
N SER A 86 2.02 -12.97 6.59
CA SER A 86 2.99 -12.75 5.51
C SER A 86 2.59 -11.63 4.56
N ILE A 87 1.31 -11.56 4.17
CA ILE A 87 0.79 -10.52 3.29
C ILE A 87 0.74 -9.19 4.02
N MET A 88 0.25 -9.21 5.27
CA MET A 88 0.17 -8.02 6.11
C MET A 88 1.57 -7.47 6.42
N SER A 89 2.54 -8.33 6.76
CA SER A 89 3.90 -7.92 7.09
C SER A 89 4.62 -7.25 5.93
N ILE A 90 4.44 -7.73 4.69
CA ILE A 90 5.11 -7.11 3.53
C ILE A 90 4.53 -5.71 3.25
N SER A 91 3.23 -5.50 3.44
CA SER A 91 2.60 -4.18 3.29
C SER A 91 3.12 -3.17 4.33
N TYR A 92 3.46 -3.61 5.54
CA TYR A 92 3.97 -2.73 6.61
C TYR A 92 5.52 -2.62 6.62
N ALA A 93 6.26 -3.63 6.16
CA ALA A 93 7.71 -3.71 6.35
C ALA A 93 8.56 -3.10 5.20
N SER A 94 7.96 -2.66 4.10
CA SER A 94 8.75 -2.35 2.89
C SER A 94 9.54 -1.02 2.96
N VAL A 95 9.07 -0.01 3.71
CA VAL A 95 9.76 1.30 3.83
C VAL A 95 10.08 1.70 5.26
N GLU A 96 9.20 1.38 6.22
CA GLU A 96 9.40 1.74 7.63
C GLU A 96 10.54 0.94 8.27
N HIS A 97 10.77 -0.30 7.83
CA HIS A 97 11.83 -1.17 8.36
C HIS A 97 13.22 -0.75 7.84
N TYR A 98 13.34 -0.38 6.56
CA TYR A 98 14.57 0.21 6.04
C TYR A 98 14.86 1.54 6.74
N PHE A 99 13.85 2.39 6.92
CA PHE A 99 14.02 3.64 7.64
C PHE A 99 14.45 3.40 9.11
N ALA A 100 13.81 2.48 9.83
CA ALA A 100 14.14 2.17 11.22
C ALA A 100 15.55 1.58 11.42
N ILE A 101 16.03 0.75 10.48
CA ILE A 101 17.38 0.17 10.54
C ILE A 101 18.44 1.22 10.19
N TYR A 102 18.21 2.04 9.16
CA TYR A 102 19.24 2.93 8.63
C TYR A 102 19.23 4.34 9.24
N MET A 103 18.08 4.91 9.60
CA MET A 103 18.00 6.26 10.19
C MET A 103 18.85 6.50 11.43
N PRO A 104 18.92 5.63 12.45
CA PRO A 104 19.73 5.92 13.64
C PRO A 104 21.23 6.08 13.31
N PHE A 105 21.73 5.42 12.25
CA PHE A 105 23.12 5.53 11.82
C PHE A 105 23.37 6.72 10.88
N PHE A 106 22.42 7.03 9.99
CA PHE A 106 22.58 8.08 8.98
C PHE A 106 22.14 9.46 9.47
N ALA A 107 21.20 9.57 10.43
CA ALA A 107 20.69 10.85 10.92
C ALA A 107 21.78 11.79 11.49
N PRO A 108 22.75 11.32 12.32
CA PRO A 108 23.80 12.20 12.83
C PRO A 108 24.70 12.73 11.72
N VAL A 109 25.12 11.85 10.80
CA VAL A 109 26.01 12.21 9.69
C VAL A 109 25.31 13.15 8.71
N CYS A 110 24.06 12.85 8.33
CA CYS A 110 23.24 13.71 7.48
C CYS A 110 23.03 15.10 8.10
N LEU A 111 22.81 15.19 9.41
CA LEU A 111 22.66 16.47 10.11
C LEU A 111 23.92 17.34 9.98
N HIS A 112 25.10 16.77 10.21
CA HIS A 112 26.36 17.50 10.11
C HIS A 112 26.63 18.00 8.69
N VAL A 113 26.41 17.16 7.68
CA VAL A 113 26.59 17.52 6.27
C VAL A 113 25.61 18.61 5.86
N LEU A 114 24.34 18.52 6.28
CA LEU A 114 23.31 19.49 5.93
C LEU A 114 23.60 20.86 6.55
N LEU A 115 24.03 20.90 7.82
CA LEU A 115 24.43 22.13 8.50
C LEU A 115 25.63 22.80 7.80
N ALA A 116 26.63 22.00 7.40
CA ALA A 116 27.78 22.49 6.66
C ALA A 116 27.36 23.06 5.29
N ALA A 117 26.52 22.33 4.55
CA ALA A 117 26.02 22.77 3.25
C ALA A 117 25.19 24.06 3.34
N ILE A 118 24.30 24.20 4.34
CA ILE A 118 23.52 25.43 4.57
C ILE A 118 24.44 26.61 4.86
N LYS A 119 25.48 26.41 5.67
CA LYS A 119 26.44 27.46 6.02
C LYS A 119 27.20 27.94 4.78
N GLU A 120 27.64 27.01 3.94
CA GLU A 120 28.37 27.34 2.71
C GLU A 120 27.46 28.00 1.67
N LEU A 121 26.21 27.55 1.52
CA LEU A 121 25.23 28.20 0.65
C LEU A 121 24.88 29.62 1.11
N LYS A 122 24.74 29.85 2.43
CA LYS A 122 24.53 31.20 2.97
C LYS A 122 25.73 32.09 2.65
N ARG A 123 26.95 31.58 2.85
CA ARG A 123 28.18 32.32 2.53
C ARG A 123 28.26 32.66 1.04
N TYR A 124 27.98 31.69 0.19
CA TYR A 124 27.97 31.87 -1.27
C TYR A 124 26.91 32.89 -1.73
N LYS A 125 25.70 32.88 -1.13
CA LYS A 125 24.66 33.89 -1.41
C LYS A 125 25.09 35.30 -0.98
N VAL A 126 25.71 35.43 0.19
CA VAL A 126 26.20 36.72 0.71
C VAL A 126 27.31 37.28 -0.18
N GLU A 127 28.25 36.44 -0.62
CA GLU A 127 29.30 36.90 -1.53
C GLU A 127 28.75 37.29 -2.90
N ARG A 128 27.83 36.50 -3.49
CA ARG A 128 27.17 36.88 -4.76
C ARG A 128 26.42 38.21 -4.65
N ALA A 129 25.78 38.49 -3.53
CA ALA A 129 25.08 39.77 -3.31
C ALA A 129 26.06 40.97 -3.30
N LYS A 130 27.28 40.78 -2.76
CA LYS A 130 28.33 41.81 -2.79
C LYS A 130 28.86 42.02 -4.21
N TYR A 131 29.10 40.94 -4.95
CA TYR A 131 29.54 41.03 -6.36
C TYR A 131 28.48 41.71 -7.24
N SER A 132 27.19 41.40 -7.08
CA SER A 132 26.13 42.07 -7.83
C SER A 132 26.01 43.55 -7.47
N ALA A 133 26.14 43.91 -6.19
CA ALA A 133 26.10 45.30 -5.75
C ALA A 133 27.31 46.11 -6.29
N PHE A 134 28.50 45.50 -6.30
CA PHE A 134 29.69 46.12 -6.89
C PHE A 134 29.53 46.34 -8.40
N LEU A 135 29.01 45.36 -9.13
CA LEU A 135 28.76 45.48 -10.57
C LEU A 135 27.74 46.59 -10.87
N LEU A 136 26.64 46.65 -10.13
CA LEU A 136 25.63 47.72 -10.27
C LEU A 136 26.20 49.11 -9.94
N ALA A 137 27.06 49.23 -8.92
CA ALA A 137 27.71 50.48 -8.56
C ALA A 137 28.79 50.93 -9.58
N SER A 138 29.47 49.98 -10.23
CA SER A 138 30.43 50.28 -11.29
C SER A 138 29.75 50.77 -12.57
N GLN A 139 28.57 50.21 -12.87
CA GLN A 139 27.77 50.59 -14.03
C GLN A 139 27.15 51.98 -13.87
N SER A 140 26.63 52.32 -12.68
CA SER A 140 26.07 53.66 -12.41
C SER A 140 27.12 54.76 -12.47
N ARG A 141 28.34 54.50 -11.99
CA ARG A 141 29.45 55.45 -11.99
C ARG A 141 29.97 55.77 -13.40
N ALA A 142 29.86 54.83 -14.34
CA ALA A 142 30.19 55.04 -15.75
C ALA A 142 29.14 55.88 -16.50
N THR A 143 27.87 55.85 -16.07
CA THR A 143 26.79 56.62 -16.71
C THR A 143 26.70 58.08 -16.27
N THR A 144 27.32 58.46 -15.15
CA THR A 144 27.30 59.85 -14.63
C THR A 144 28.50 60.69 -15.08
N SER A 145 29.50 60.08 -15.75
CA SER A 145 30.70 60.77 -16.25
C SER A 145 30.68 61.01 -17.77
N SER A 146 29.51 60.90 -18.39
CA SER A 146 29.22 61.28 -19.79
C SER A 146 28.18 62.39 -19.78
#